data_AF-A0A932E2H8-F1
#
_entry.id   AF-A0A932E2H8-F1
#
_cell.length_a   1.000
_cell.length_b   1.000
_cell.length_c   1.000
_cell.angle_alpha   90.00
_cell.angle_beta   90.00
_cell.angle_gamma   90.00
#
_symmetry.space_group_name_H-M   'P 1'
#
loop_
_entity.id
_entity.type
_entity.pdbx_description
1 polymer ?
#
loop_
_entity_poly.entity_id
_entity_poly.type
_entity_poly.pdbx_seq_one_letter_code
_entity_poly.pdbx_strand_id
1 'polypeptide(L)'
;VGLGGRVAIGHFASSSALTAEALAPIAEALAEAGVSVAALPASELYRQGMADAVNSRRGVPRVRDLLAAGVNVVFASNNIRDAFVTFGAADMLEQAWLGALTAHLDALDDLATALDMVTARPAALMGLRDRGAVEVGKQADLVLLDAASPAEALADQVEKLYVIRRGRIVVRNTRTHHATDLAS
;
A
#
# COMPACT_ATOMS: atom_id res chain seq x y z
N VAL A 1 -12.75 -11.92 -26.75
CA VAL A 1 -12.14 -10.76 -26.04
C VAL A 1 -12.40 -10.95 -24.56
N GLY A 2 -11.37 -11.04 -23.72
CA GLY A 2 -11.49 -11.24 -22.27
C GLY A 2 -11.19 -9.95 -21.49
N LEU A 3 -11.39 -9.97 -20.16
CA LEU A 3 -11.12 -8.85 -19.25
C LEU A 3 -9.72 -8.90 -18.60
N GLY A 4 -8.82 -9.73 -19.10
CA GLY A 4 -7.47 -9.90 -18.55
C GLY A 4 -6.70 -8.56 -18.44
N GLY A 5 -6.01 -8.36 -17.32
CA GLY A 5 -5.31 -7.09 -17.03
C GLY A 5 -6.22 -5.91 -16.66
N ARG A 6 -7.55 -6.11 -16.53
CA ARG A 6 -8.53 -5.04 -16.24
C ARG A 6 -9.41 -5.34 -15.04
N VAL A 7 -9.10 -6.40 -14.29
CA VAL A 7 -9.87 -6.87 -13.15
C VAL A 7 -9.04 -6.69 -11.89
N ALA A 8 -9.68 -6.20 -10.83
CA ALA A 8 -9.10 -6.12 -9.50
C ALA A 8 -10.03 -6.79 -8.48
N ILE A 9 -9.45 -7.47 -7.51
CA ILE A 9 -10.14 -8.02 -6.33
C ILE A 9 -9.78 -7.12 -5.15
N GLY A 10 -10.79 -6.51 -4.53
CA GLY A 10 -10.63 -5.77 -3.27
C GLY A 10 -10.67 -6.70 -2.06
N HIS A 11 -9.97 -6.31 -1.00
CA HIS A 11 -9.75 -7.11 0.21
C HIS A 11 -8.95 -8.38 -0.09
N PHE A 12 -9.64 -9.44 -0.54
CA PHE A 12 -9.15 -10.80 -0.58
C PHE A 12 -8.63 -11.33 0.78
N ALA A 13 -9.20 -10.82 1.87
CA ALA A 13 -8.89 -11.20 3.25
C ALA A 13 -9.05 -12.72 3.50
N SER A 14 -9.91 -13.41 2.76
CA SER A 14 -10.06 -14.88 2.84
C SER A 14 -8.74 -15.63 2.56
N SER A 15 -7.83 -15.04 1.77
CA SER A 15 -6.50 -15.62 1.55
C SER A 15 -5.70 -15.76 2.84
N SER A 16 -5.95 -14.92 3.85
CA SER A 16 -5.27 -15.00 5.15
C SER A 16 -5.60 -16.28 5.93
N ALA A 17 -6.68 -16.97 5.57
CA ALA A 17 -7.11 -18.23 6.18
C ALA A 17 -6.54 -19.46 5.44
N LEU A 18 -5.87 -19.27 4.30
CA LEU A 18 -5.31 -20.35 3.51
C LEU A 18 -3.85 -20.64 3.92
N THR A 19 -3.47 -21.91 3.80
CA THR A 19 -2.05 -22.28 3.77
C THR A 19 -1.41 -21.80 2.46
N ALA A 20 -0.08 -21.71 2.43
CA ALA A 20 0.63 -21.35 1.19
C ALA A 20 0.31 -22.34 0.05
N GLU A 21 0.25 -23.64 0.35
CA GLU A 21 -0.10 -24.69 -0.62
C GLU A 21 -1.51 -24.51 -1.20
N ALA A 22 -2.50 -24.18 -0.37
CA ALA A 22 -3.86 -23.95 -0.83
C ALA A 22 -4.02 -22.63 -1.62
N LEU A 23 -3.21 -21.62 -1.30
CA LEU A 23 -3.23 -20.33 -2.00
C LEU A 23 -2.50 -20.38 -3.34
N ALA A 24 -1.44 -21.16 -3.46
CA ALA A 24 -0.56 -21.19 -4.64
C ALA A 24 -1.31 -21.30 -5.98
N PRO A 25 -2.18 -22.30 -6.23
CA PRO A 25 -2.88 -22.42 -7.52
C PRO A 25 -3.84 -21.25 -7.79
N ILE A 26 -4.38 -20.63 -6.74
CA ILE A 26 -5.24 -19.45 -6.89
C ILE A 26 -4.38 -18.24 -7.28
N ALA A 27 -3.24 -18.03 -6.60
CA ALA A 27 -2.34 -16.92 -6.87
C ALA A 27 -1.76 -17.01 -8.30
N GLU A 28 -1.37 -18.21 -8.74
CA GLU A 28 -0.92 -18.47 -10.12
C GLU A 28 -2.00 -18.13 -11.16
N ALA A 29 -3.24 -18.59 -10.94
CA ALA A 29 -4.35 -18.26 -11.84
C ALA A 29 -4.65 -16.76 -11.89
N LEU A 30 -4.56 -16.05 -10.75
CA LEU A 30 -4.71 -14.60 -10.70
C LEU A 30 -3.60 -13.89 -11.49
N ALA A 31 -2.36 -14.33 -11.33
CA ALA A 31 -1.22 -13.78 -12.05
C ALA A 31 -1.33 -14.01 -13.56
N GLU A 32 -1.66 -15.24 -14.00
CA GLU A 32 -1.86 -15.58 -15.41
C GLU A 32 -2.98 -14.75 -16.06
N ALA A 33 -4.07 -14.53 -15.33
CA ALA A 33 -5.18 -13.71 -15.80
C ALA A 33 -4.91 -12.19 -15.74
N GLY A 34 -3.79 -11.77 -15.14
CA GLY A 34 -3.47 -10.36 -14.91
C GLY A 34 -4.45 -9.67 -13.95
N VAL A 35 -4.97 -10.40 -12.97
CA VAL A 35 -5.86 -9.85 -11.93
C VAL A 35 -5.01 -9.17 -10.86
N SER A 36 -5.35 -7.93 -10.50
CA SER A 36 -4.72 -7.25 -9.37
C SER A 36 -5.45 -7.52 -8.06
N VAL A 37 -4.75 -7.44 -6.93
CA VAL A 37 -5.35 -7.54 -5.59
C VAL A 37 -5.11 -6.25 -4.82
N ALA A 38 -6.16 -5.64 -4.29
CA ALA A 38 -6.07 -4.50 -3.39
C ALA A 38 -6.23 -4.95 -1.94
N ALA A 39 -5.10 -5.07 -1.23
CA ALA A 39 -5.05 -5.30 0.21
C ALA A 39 -5.34 -3.99 0.95
N LEU A 40 -6.07 -4.06 2.06
CA LEU A 40 -6.62 -2.89 2.75
C LEU A 40 -6.18 -2.88 4.23
N PRO A 41 -4.88 -2.67 4.53
CA PRO A 41 -4.28 -3.08 5.81
C PRO A 41 -4.99 -2.50 7.04
N ALA A 42 -5.29 -1.20 7.04
CA ALA A 42 -5.97 -0.56 8.17
C ALA A 42 -7.39 -1.09 8.39
N SER A 43 -8.15 -1.26 7.30
CA SER A 43 -9.53 -1.74 7.36
C SER A 43 -9.59 -3.21 7.76
N GLU A 44 -8.71 -4.04 7.22
CA GLU A 44 -8.66 -5.47 7.52
C GLU A 44 -8.19 -5.70 8.95
N LEU A 45 -7.14 -5.02 9.39
CA LEU A 45 -6.66 -5.12 10.77
C LEU A 45 -7.72 -4.66 11.78
N TYR A 46 -8.52 -3.64 11.45
CA TYR A 46 -9.61 -3.19 12.30
C TYR A 46 -10.80 -4.17 12.31
N ARG A 47 -11.16 -4.70 11.13
CA ARG A 47 -12.42 -5.45 10.96
C ARG A 47 -12.29 -6.93 11.25
N GLN A 48 -11.17 -7.52 10.88
CA GLN A 48 -10.92 -8.94 11.01
C GLN A 48 -10.51 -9.28 12.43
N GLY A 49 -10.79 -10.51 12.86
CA GLY A 49 -10.43 -10.98 14.19
C GLY A 49 -11.18 -10.34 15.36
N MET A 50 -12.13 -9.40 15.13
CA MET A 50 -12.92 -8.81 16.23
C MET A 50 -13.72 -9.84 17.05
N ALA A 51 -14.11 -10.96 16.43
CA ALA A 51 -14.83 -12.04 17.12
C ALA A 51 -13.88 -13.15 17.63
N ASP A 52 -12.58 -13.06 17.37
CA ASP A 52 -11.61 -14.03 17.87
C ASP A 52 -11.36 -13.76 19.36
N ALA A 53 -11.68 -14.74 20.21
CA ALA A 53 -11.52 -14.60 21.67
C ALA A 53 -10.05 -14.64 22.14
N VAL A 54 -9.17 -15.29 21.37
CA VAL A 54 -7.74 -15.47 21.67
C VAL A 54 -6.94 -15.42 20.37
N ASN A 55 -5.70 -14.93 20.43
CA ASN A 55 -4.81 -14.80 19.28
C ASN A 55 -5.50 -14.16 18.07
N SER A 56 -6.14 -13.01 18.27
CA SER A 56 -6.93 -12.32 17.25
C SER A 56 -6.12 -12.16 15.97
N ARG A 57 -6.65 -12.72 14.88
CA ARG A 57 -5.94 -12.75 13.60
C ARG A 57 -5.81 -11.34 13.02
N ARG A 58 -4.72 -11.08 12.30
CA ARG A 58 -4.57 -9.83 11.53
C ARG A 58 -5.60 -9.71 10.40
N GLY A 59 -5.88 -10.84 9.73
CA GLY A 59 -6.86 -10.92 8.64
C GLY A 59 -6.50 -10.14 7.36
N VAL A 60 -5.27 -9.66 7.23
CA VAL A 60 -4.73 -9.05 6.02
C VAL A 60 -4.36 -10.17 5.02
N PRO A 61 -4.58 -9.99 3.70
CA PRO A 61 -4.22 -10.96 2.67
C PRO A 61 -2.77 -11.42 2.77
N ARG A 62 -2.48 -12.60 2.23
CA ARG A 62 -1.12 -13.16 2.17
C ARG A 62 -0.28 -12.46 1.09
N VAL A 63 -0.02 -11.17 1.31
CA VAL A 63 0.63 -10.26 0.35
C VAL A 63 1.96 -10.82 -0.15
N ARG A 64 2.83 -11.33 0.73
CA ARG A 64 4.12 -11.90 0.33
C ARG A 64 3.96 -13.08 -0.64
N ASP A 65 3.02 -13.98 -0.37
CA ASP A 65 2.76 -15.14 -1.24
C ASP A 65 2.17 -14.72 -2.59
N LEU A 66 1.27 -13.73 -2.59
CA LEU A 66 0.70 -13.16 -3.82
C LEU A 66 1.76 -12.45 -4.67
N LEU A 67 2.64 -11.67 -4.05
CA LEU A 67 3.77 -11.01 -4.72
C LEU A 67 4.72 -12.05 -5.31
N ALA A 68 5.05 -13.11 -4.55
CA ALA A 68 5.93 -14.18 -5.02
C ALA A 68 5.36 -14.94 -6.23
N ALA A 69 4.02 -15.07 -6.31
CA ALA A 69 3.32 -15.65 -7.46
C ALA A 69 3.21 -14.69 -8.67
N GLY A 70 3.70 -13.45 -8.57
CA GLY A 70 3.65 -12.47 -9.66
C GLY A 70 2.34 -11.68 -9.74
N VAL A 71 1.47 -11.76 -8.73
CA VAL A 71 0.24 -10.97 -8.66
C VAL A 71 0.59 -9.49 -8.45
N ASN A 72 -0.08 -8.60 -9.20
CA ASN A 72 -0.01 -7.17 -8.91
C ASN A 72 -0.82 -6.85 -7.65
N VAL A 73 -0.16 -6.76 -6.50
CA VAL A 73 -0.79 -6.38 -5.22
C VAL A 73 -0.63 -4.89 -4.99
N VAL A 74 -1.66 -4.22 -4.48
CA VAL A 74 -1.65 -2.79 -4.10
C VAL A 74 -2.15 -2.62 -2.67
N PHE A 75 -1.76 -1.53 -2.01
CA PHE A 75 -2.36 -1.10 -0.76
C PHE A 75 -3.32 0.06 -1.01
N ALA A 76 -4.45 0.07 -0.31
CA ALA A 76 -5.41 1.17 -0.33
C ALA A 76 -6.00 1.42 1.06
N SER A 77 -6.42 2.67 1.32
CA SER A 77 -7.00 3.09 2.60
C SER A 77 -8.37 2.46 2.87
N ASN A 78 -9.17 2.29 1.81
CA ASN A 78 -10.57 1.85 1.83
C ASN A 78 -11.49 2.84 2.57
N ASN A 79 -11.44 2.84 3.91
CA ASN A 79 -12.31 3.66 4.76
C ASN A 79 -11.51 4.81 5.39
N ILE A 80 -12.12 6.00 5.45
CA ILE A 80 -11.56 7.16 6.16
C ILE A 80 -12.69 7.81 6.96
N ARG A 81 -12.68 7.57 8.28
CA ARG A 81 -13.65 8.17 9.23
C ARG A 81 -15.11 7.99 8.78
N ASP A 82 -15.47 6.76 8.41
CA ASP A 82 -16.82 6.40 8.00
C ASP A 82 -17.48 5.40 8.98
N ALA A 83 -18.64 4.86 8.60
CA ALA A 83 -19.42 3.94 9.43
C ALA A 83 -18.74 2.59 9.68
N PHE A 84 -17.72 2.22 8.89
CA PHE A 84 -17.02 0.94 8.97
C PHE A 84 -15.69 1.06 9.70
N VAL A 85 -14.96 2.16 9.50
CA VAL A 85 -13.70 2.47 10.19
C VAL A 85 -13.69 3.95 10.57
N THR A 86 -13.69 4.23 11.87
CA THR A 86 -13.87 5.59 12.41
C THR A 86 -12.59 6.45 12.44
N PHE A 87 -11.45 5.87 12.05
CA PHE A 87 -10.14 6.53 12.00
C PHE A 87 -9.58 6.61 10.57
N GLY A 88 -8.47 7.33 10.41
CA GLY A 88 -7.75 7.50 9.14
C GLY A 88 -7.41 8.96 8.84
N ALA A 89 -6.28 9.16 8.16
CA ALA A 89 -5.75 10.46 7.75
C ALA A 89 -5.61 10.63 6.22
N ALA A 90 -6.07 9.65 5.43
CA ALA A 90 -5.87 9.59 3.98
C ALA A 90 -4.39 9.60 3.55
N ASP A 91 -3.52 9.04 4.40
CA ASP A 91 -2.08 8.99 4.19
C ASP A 91 -1.66 7.66 3.55
N MET A 92 -1.22 7.70 2.29
CA MET A 92 -0.77 6.50 1.58
C MET A 92 0.60 5.97 2.03
N LEU A 93 1.46 6.83 2.60
CA LEU A 93 2.74 6.40 3.19
C LEU A 93 2.51 5.63 4.50
N GLU A 94 1.51 6.05 5.28
CA GLU A 94 1.02 5.33 6.46
C GLU A 94 0.40 3.98 6.06
N GLN A 95 -0.41 3.94 4.99
CA GLN A 95 -0.97 2.68 4.48
C GLN A 95 0.12 1.70 4.00
N ALA A 96 1.15 2.20 3.31
CA ALA A 96 2.27 1.37 2.88
C ALA A 96 3.06 0.82 4.08
N TRP A 97 3.28 1.63 5.12
CA TRP A 97 3.99 1.22 6.32
C TRP A 97 3.22 0.19 7.13
N LEU A 98 1.93 0.43 7.36
CA LEU A 98 1.06 -0.54 8.03
C LEU A 98 0.93 -1.83 7.21
N GLY A 99 0.84 -1.70 5.88
CA GLY A 99 0.88 -2.82 4.94
C GLY A 99 2.14 -3.65 5.10
N ALA A 100 3.31 -3.01 5.14
CA ALA A 100 4.58 -3.69 5.31
C ALA A 100 4.66 -4.46 6.64
N LEU A 101 4.27 -3.82 7.75
CA LEU A 101 4.23 -4.46 9.07
C LEU A 101 3.29 -5.67 9.11
N THR A 102 2.08 -5.52 8.55
CA THR A 102 1.06 -6.58 8.62
C THR A 102 1.37 -7.76 7.70
N ALA A 103 2.03 -7.49 6.56
CA ALA A 103 2.44 -8.47 5.55
C ALA A 103 3.82 -9.10 5.80
N HIS A 104 4.54 -8.71 6.86
CA HIS A 104 5.92 -9.14 7.12
C HIS A 104 6.87 -8.83 5.95
N LEU A 105 6.85 -7.58 5.50
CA LEU A 105 7.76 -7.01 4.50
C LEU A 105 8.84 -6.21 5.24
N ASP A 106 10.04 -6.78 5.35
CA ASP A 106 11.09 -6.31 6.27
C ASP A 106 12.46 -6.11 5.61
N ALA A 107 12.74 -6.73 4.47
CA ALA A 107 13.97 -6.46 3.72
C ALA A 107 13.92 -5.06 3.06
N LEU A 108 15.08 -4.47 2.78
CA LEU A 108 15.14 -3.15 2.11
C LEU A 108 14.36 -3.12 0.78
N ASP A 109 14.46 -4.20 -0.01
CA ASP A 109 13.71 -4.36 -1.26
C ASP A 109 12.20 -4.55 -1.02
N ASP A 110 11.82 -5.15 0.11
CA ASP A 110 10.42 -5.26 0.50
C ASP A 110 9.83 -3.88 0.85
N LEU A 111 10.61 -3.00 1.50
CA LEU A 111 10.17 -1.63 1.82
C LEU A 111 10.00 -0.77 0.56
N ALA A 112 10.92 -0.90 -0.40
CA ALA A 112 10.75 -0.27 -1.71
C ALA A 112 9.50 -0.81 -2.42
N THR A 113 9.27 -2.13 -2.38
CA THR A 113 8.08 -2.77 -2.94
C THR A 113 6.79 -2.27 -2.27
N ALA A 114 6.77 -2.11 -0.95
CA ALA A 114 5.62 -1.57 -0.23
C ALA A 114 5.30 -0.13 -0.64
N LEU A 115 6.31 0.70 -0.93
CA LEU A 115 6.09 2.04 -1.51
C LEU A 115 5.54 1.97 -2.94
N ASP A 116 6.00 1.00 -3.75
CA ASP A 116 5.42 0.75 -5.08
C ASP A 116 3.95 0.32 -5.01
N MET A 117 3.54 -0.37 -3.95
CA MET A 117 2.15 -0.81 -3.72
C MET A 117 1.18 0.35 -3.50
N VAL A 118 1.67 1.57 -3.27
CA VAL A 118 0.87 2.81 -3.20
C VAL A 118 1.22 3.83 -4.30
N THR A 119 2.10 3.48 -5.24
CA THR A 119 2.53 4.37 -6.35
C THR A 119 2.44 3.68 -7.72
N ALA A 120 3.47 2.92 -8.13
CA ALA A 120 3.58 2.32 -9.45
C ALA A 120 2.54 1.21 -9.71
N ARG A 121 2.34 0.33 -8.73
CA ARG A 121 1.42 -0.82 -8.83
C ARG A 121 -0.07 -0.41 -8.94
N PRO A 122 -0.59 0.58 -8.18
CA PRO A 122 -1.94 1.07 -8.41
C PRO A 122 -2.09 1.86 -9.72
N ALA A 123 -1.05 2.52 -10.22
CA ALA A 123 -1.08 3.11 -11.56
C ALA A 123 -1.25 2.03 -12.64
N ALA A 124 -0.53 0.91 -12.52
CA ALA A 124 -0.69 -0.26 -13.39
C ALA A 124 -2.11 -0.86 -13.30
N LEU A 125 -2.63 -1.03 -12.08
CA LEU A 125 -4.00 -1.51 -11.84
C LEU A 125 -5.04 -0.62 -12.53
N MET A 126 -4.90 0.71 -12.43
CA MET A 126 -5.82 1.68 -13.03
C MET A 126 -5.60 1.87 -14.55
N GLY A 127 -4.60 1.20 -15.15
CA GLY A 127 -4.26 1.36 -16.57
C GLY A 127 -3.68 2.74 -16.91
N LEU A 128 -3.12 3.44 -15.93
CA LEU A 128 -2.49 4.76 -16.13
C LEU A 128 -1.11 4.57 -16.76
N ARG A 129 -0.94 5.05 -18.00
CA ARG A 129 0.33 4.94 -18.75
C ARG A 129 1.20 6.19 -18.62
N ASP A 130 0.60 7.32 -18.27
CA ASP A 130 1.24 8.63 -18.16
C ASP A 130 1.71 8.95 -16.74
N ARG A 131 1.53 8.02 -15.79
CA ARG A 131 1.87 8.14 -14.36
C ARG A 131 2.36 6.83 -13.78
N GLY A 132 2.73 6.85 -12.50
CA GLY A 132 3.25 5.69 -11.77
C GLY A 132 4.76 5.50 -11.89
N ALA A 133 5.46 6.36 -12.64
CA ALA A 133 6.91 6.41 -12.69
C ALA A 133 7.39 7.80 -13.10
N VAL A 134 8.65 8.12 -12.77
CA VAL A 134 9.30 9.39 -13.11
C VAL A 134 10.18 9.18 -14.34
N GLU A 135 9.62 9.47 -15.52
CA GLU A 135 10.28 9.27 -16.82
C GLU A 135 10.00 10.44 -17.76
N VAL A 136 10.91 10.67 -18.72
CA VAL A 136 10.72 11.67 -19.78
C VAL A 136 9.48 11.32 -20.60
N GLY A 137 8.59 12.30 -20.79
CA GLY A 137 7.35 12.15 -21.54
C GLY A 137 6.12 11.79 -20.70
N LYS A 138 6.30 11.39 -19.43
CA LYS A 138 5.19 11.20 -18.48
C LYS A 138 4.72 12.54 -17.88
N GLN A 139 3.53 12.55 -17.28
CA GLN A 139 3.02 13.74 -16.60
C GLN A 139 3.93 14.13 -15.43
N ALA A 140 4.19 15.43 -15.29
CA ALA A 140 4.92 15.99 -14.14
C ALA A 140 4.03 16.10 -12.90
N ASP A 141 3.48 14.95 -12.46
CA ASP A 141 2.68 14.77 -11.26
C ASP A 141 3.51 13.97 -10.23
N LEU A 142 4.00 14.64 -9.18
CA LEU A 142 5.00 14.10 -8.26
C LEU A 142 4.67 14.45 -6.80
N VAL A 143 5.14 13.63 -5.88
CA VAL A 143 5.24 13.95 -4.45
C VAL A 143 6.70 13.86 -4.05
N LEU A 144 7.25 14.92 -3.44
CA LEU A 144 8.62 14.91 -2.91
C LEU A 144 8.58 14.52 -1.43
N LEU A 145 9.28 13.45 -1.09
CA LEU A 145 9.45 12.96 0.27
C LEU A 145 10.81 13.40 0.82
N ASP A 146 10.87 13.74 2.11
CA ASP A 146 12.09 14.12 2.82
C ASP A 146 12.92 12.89 3.23
N ALA A 147 13.42 12.13 2.25
CA ALA A 147 14.20 10.92 2.46
C ALA A 147 15.24 10.71 1.34
N ALA A 148 16.34 10.03 1.66
CA ALA A 148 17.37 9.63 0.69
C ALA A 148 17.06 8.28 0.02
N SER A 149 16.11 7.50 0.53
CA SER A 149 15.71 6.21 -0.06
C SER A 149 14.23 5.87 0.18
N PRO A 150 13.62 4.97 -0.63
CA PRO A 150 12.28 4.45 -0.37
C PRO A 150 12.16 3.76 1.00
N ALA A 151 13.19 3.03 1.41
CA ALA A 151 13.24 2.34 2.69
C ALA A 151 13.18 3.33 3.87
N GLU A 152 13.99 4.38 3.83
CA GLU A 152 13.96 5.47 4.81
C GLU A 152 12.61 6.19 4.81
N ALA A 153 12.08 6.54 3.63
CA ALA A 153 10.80 7.21 3.50
C ALA A 153 9.68 6.44 4.21
N LEU A 154 9.67 5.12 4.04
CA LEU A 154 8.67 4.24 4.64
C LEU A 154 8.91 4.04 6.14
N ALA A 155 10.15 3.73 6.54
CA ALA A 155 10.49 3.42 7.93
C ALA A 155 10.29 4.62 8.87
N ASP A 156 10.69 5.81 8.42
CA ASP A 156 10.70 7.02 9.25
C ASP A 156 9.42 7.85 9.12
N GLN A 157 8.48 7.42 8.28
CA GLN A 157 7.23 8.13 8.00
C GLN A 157 7.48 9.62 7.70
N VAL A 158 8.36 9.86 6.72
CA VAL A 158 8.89 11.19 6.44
C VAL A 158 7.84 12.16 5.92
N GLU A 159 8.14 13.45 6.02
CA GLU A 159 7.26 14.52 5.55
C GLU A 159 7.17 14.55 4.02
N LYS A 160 5.98 14.86 3.48
CA LYS A 160 5.79 15.10 2.05
C LYS A 160 5.97 16.57 1.77
N LEU A 161 7.21 16.98 1.49
CA LEU A 161 7.62 18.37 1.30
C LEU A 161 6.79 19.09 0.23
N TYR A 162 6.52 18.43 -0.90
CA TYR A 162 5.84 19.03 -2.04
C TYR A 162 4.88 18.07 -2.72
N VAL A 163 3.75 18.61 -3.18
CA VAL A 163 2.93 17.98 -4.22
C VAL A 163 3.03 18.84 -5.46
N ILE A 164 3.45 18.22 -6.57
CA ILE A 164 3.59 18.85 -7.87
C ILE A 164 2.53 18.24 -8.78
N ARG A 165 1.74 19.09 -9.45
CA ARG A 165 0.72 18.68 -10.42
C ARG A 165 0.97 19.42 -11.71
N ARG A 166 1.14 18.69 -12.82
CA ARG A 166 1.44 19.22 -14.17
C ARG A 166 2.57 20.24 -14.13
N GLY A 167 3.64 19.93 -13.40
CA GLY A 167 4.84 20.78 -13.26
C GLY A 167 4.68 21.99 -12.34
N ARG A 168 3.58 22.12 -11.60
CA ARG A 168 3.35 23.22 -10.65
C ARG A 168 3.24 22.70 -9.23
N ILE A 169 3.95 23.34 -8.29
CA ILE A 169 3.78 23.06 -6.86
C ILE A 169 2.36 23.50 -6.46
N VAL A 170 1.57 22.57 -5.93
CA VAL A 170 0.19 22.79 -5.44
C VAL A 170 0.08 22.67 -3.93
N VAL A 171 1.02 21.97 -3.28
CA VAL A 171 1.13 21.87 -1.82
C VAL A 171 2.61 22.01 -1.43
N ARG A 172 2.86 22.71 -0.33
CA ARG A 172 4.17 22.79 0.34
C ARG A 172 3.94 22.52 1.83
N ASN A 173 4.63 21.51 2.37
CA ASN A 173 4.66 21.24 3.81
C ASN A 173 5.99 21.70 4.41
N THR A 174 6.02 21.88 5.72
CA THR A 174 7.23 22.22 6.48
C THR A 174 7.24 21.42 7.77
N ARG A 175 8.29 20.62 7.97
CA ARG A 175 8.48 19.91 9.23
C ARG A 175 9.02 20.88 10.27
N THR A 176 8.31 21.00 11.39
CA THR A 176 8.75 21.82 12.52
C THR A 176 9.08 20.91 13.69
N HIS A 177 10.31 20.98 14.19
CA HIS A 177 10.71 20.28 15.41
C HIS A 177 10.60 21.25 16.58
N HIS A 178 9.74 20.93 17.55
CA HIS A 178 9.73 21.61 18.84
C HIS A 178 10.46 20.71 19.83
N ALA A 179 11.68 21.10 20.20
CA ALA A 179 12.35 20.50 21.34
C ALA A 179 11.65 21.01 22.60
N THR A 180 10.86 20.16 23.24
CA THR A 180 10.37 20.44 24.59
C THR A 180 11.48 20.05 25.54
N ASP A 181 12.06 21.04 26.23
CA ASP A 181 13.04 20.80 27.28
C ASP A 181 12.29 20.11 28.44
N LEU A 182 12.47 18.79 28.58
CA LEU A 182 11.89 18.02 29.69
C LEU A 182 12.73 18.26 30.96
N ALA A 183 12.75 19.50 31.40
CA ALA A 183 13.33 19.93 32.66
C ALA A 183 12.25 20.63 33.49
N SER A 184 11.37 19.85 34.12
CA SER A 184 10.54 20.26 35.26
C SER A 184 10.10 19.06 36.07
#